data_AF-A0A955CXU2-F1
#
_entry.id   AF-A0A955CXU2-F1
#
_cell.length_a   1.000
_cell.length_b   1.000
_cell.length_c   1.000
_cell.angle_alpha   90.00
_cell.angle_beta   90.00
_cell.angle_gamma   90.00
#
_symmetry.space_group_name_H-M   'P 1'
#
loop_
_entity.id
_entity.type
_entity.pdbx_description
1 polymer ?
#
loop_
_entity_poly.entity_id
_entity_poly.type
_entity_poly.pdbx_seq_one_letter_code
_entity_poly.pdbx_strand_id
1 'polypeptide(L)'
;MLHRPILYPRIYPWYLLLASLDVMLTWVVLSMGGVELNTVAAWVIDRHDVTGMVMLKFATVLFVLCACERIGYEKDNVGRRLATFAVLINCVPVVMAVSQLGVYYGPFARAW
;
A
#
# COMPACT_ATOMS: atom_id res chain seq x y z
N MET A 1 -27.43 -10.33 14.01
CA MET A 1 -26.31 -11.21 14.43
C MET A 1 -25.19 -11.13 13.39
N LEU A 2 -24.36 -10.07 13.40
CA LEU A 2 -23.09 -10.06 12.66
C LEU A 2 -21.98 -10.25 13.70
N HIS A 3 -21.77 -11.49 14.13
CA HIS A 3 -20.71 -11.86 15.08
C HIS A 3 -19.79 -12.91 14.46
N ARG A 4 -19.57 -12.86 13.13
CA ARG A 4 -18.45 -13.62 12.57
C ARG A 4 -17.17 -12.87 12.95
N PRO A 5 -16.31 -13.43 13.82
CA PRO A 5 -15.01 -12.84 14.05
C PRO A 5 -14.24 -12.86 12.73
N ILE A 6 -13.69 -11.70 12.37
CA ILE A 6 -12.70 -11.55 11.30
C ILE A 6 -11.61 -12.63 11.51
N LEU A 7 -11.19 -13.35 10.47
CA LEU A 7 -10.34 -14.54 10.64
C LEU A 7 -8.98 -14.20 11.28
N TYR A 8 -8.41 -13.05 10.91
CA TYR A 8 -7.08 -12.62 11.36
C TYR A 8 -7.11 -11.23 12.02
N PRO A 9 -7.73 -11.10 13.21
CA PRO A 9 -7.95 -9.81 13.86
C PRO A 9 -6.66 -9.12 14.31
N ARG A 10 -5.56 -9.87 14.45
CA ARG A 10 -4.24 -9.33 14.79
C ARG A 10 -3.42 -8.89 13.57
N ILE A 11 -3.71 -9.40 12.37
CA ILE A 11 -2.92 -9.14 11.16
C ILE A 11 -3.57 -8.06 10.29
N TYR A 12 -4.89 -8.12 10.12
CA TYR A 12 -5.61 -7.18 9.26
C TYR A 12 -5.50 -5.70 9.66
N PRO A 13 -5.45 -5.32 10.96
CA PRO A 13 -5.22 -3.93 11.33
C PRO A 13 -3.87 -3.40 10.83
N TRP A 14 -2.80 -4.21 10.92
CA TRP A 14 -1.49 -3.83 10.38
C TRP A 14 -1.50 -3.69 8.87
N TYR A 15 -2.19 -4.61 8.19
CA TYR A 15 -2.37 -4.55 6.75
C TYR A 15 -3.09 -3.27 6.32
N LEU A 16 -4.23 -2.96 6.95
CA LEU A 16 -5.01 -1.76 6.67
C LEU A 16 -4.23 -0.48 6.99
N LEU A 17 -3.49 -0.47 8.12
CA LEU A 17 -2.66 0.66 8.49
C LEU A 17 -1.59 0.92 7.42
N LEU A 18 -0.82 -0.10 7.03
CA LEU A 18 0.22 0.04 6.02
C LEU A 18 -0.35 0.44 4.67
N ALA A 19 -1.46 -0.15 4.25
CA ALA A 19 -2.12 0.20 3.01
C ALA A 19 -2.64 1.65 3.01
N SER A 20 -3.20 2.12 4.13
CA SER A 20 -3.65 3.51 4.27
C SER A 20 -2.46 4.49 4.28
N LEU A 21 -1.38 4.15 4.98
CA LEU A 21 -0.13 4.91 4.98
C LEU A 21 0.46 5.00 3.58
N ASP A 22 0.41 3.90 2.83
CA ASP A 22 0.91 3.82 1.48
C ASP A 22 0.11 4.72 0.52
N VAL A 23 -1.23 4.78 0.65
CA VAL A 23 -2.07 5.75 -0.08
C VAL A 23 -1.71 7.19 0.28
N MET A 24 -1.57 7.51 1.57
CA MET A 24 -1.22 8.86 2.03
C MET A 24 0.15 9.30 1.54
N LEU A 25 1.16 8.42 1.64
CA LEU A 25 2.52 8.69 1.18
C LEU A 25 2.56 8.88 -0.34
N THR A 26 1.82 8.08 -1.10
CA THR A 26 1.68 8.26 -2.55
C THR A 26 1.10 9.66 -2.86
N TRP A 27 0.06 10.08 -2.13
CA TRP A 27 -0.53 11.40 -2.29
C TRP A 27 0.43 12.53 -1.91
N VAL A 28 1.21 12.37 -0.83
CA VAL A 28 2.23 13.34 -0.40
C VAL A 28 3.34 13.46 -1.45
N VAL A 29 3.86 12.34 -1.95
CA VAL A 29 4.90 12.31 -2.99
C VAL A 29 4.42 13.01 -4.27
N LEU A 30 3.19 12.73 -4.70
CA LEU A 30 2.59 13.35 -5.88
C LEU A 30 2.28 14.85 -5.68
N SER A 31 1.76 15.23 -4.51
CA SER A 31 1.39 16.63 -4.22
C SER A 31 2.60 17.55 -4.01
N MET A 32 3.76 17.01 -3.63
CA MET A 32 5.01 17.75 -3.51
C MET A 32 5.71 18.03 -4.85
N GLY A 33 5.09 17.69 -5.98
CA GLY A 33 5.66 17.95 -7.31
C GLY A 33 6.82 17.01 -7.63
N GLY A 34 6.86 15.82 -7.01
CA GLY A 34 7.80 14.78 -7.39
C GLY A 34 7.63 14.44 -8.87
N VAL A 35 8.60 14.83 -9.68
CA VAL A 35 8.71 14.36 -11.07
C VAL A 35 9.31 12.96 -11.03
N GLU A 36 8.54 12.00 -11.52
CA GLU A 36 8.97 10.63 -11.76
C GLU A 36 10.26 10.63 -12.61
N LEU A 37 11.39 10.17 -12.03
CA LEU A 37 12.66 9.93 -12.75
C LEU A 37 12.54 8.76 -13.75
N ASN A 38 11.41 8.04 -13.77
CA ASN A 38 11.17 6.86 -14.59
C ASN A 38 10.08 7.15 -15.65
N THR A 39 10.43 7.02 -16.92
CA THR A 39 9.57 7.20 -18.10
C THR A 39 8.27 6.39 -18.08
N VAL A 40 8.24 5.27 -17.34
CA VAL A 40 7.06 4.40 -17.22
C VAL A 40 5.93 5.07 -16.42
N ALA A 41 6.25 5.93 -15.47
CA ALA A 41 5.25 6.51 -14.59
C ALA A 41 4.70 7.86 -15.09
N ALA A 42 5.47 8.60 -15.88
CA ALA A 42 4.93 9.69 -16.70
C ALA A 42 3.76 9.21 -17.58
N TRP A 43 3.87 7.99 -18.13
CA TRP A 43 2.83 7.38 -18.97
C TRP A 43 1.56 6.98 -18.20
N VAL A 44 1.69 6.64 -16.91
CA VAL A 44 0.56 6.25 -16.04
C VAL A 44 -0.13 7.48 -15.44
N ILE A 45 0.62 8.52 -15.05
CA ILE A 45 0.10 9.79 -14.55
C ILE A 45 -0.73 10.51 -15.63
N ASP A 46 -0.29 10.46 -16.89
CA ASP A 46 -0.96 11.12 -18.02
C ASP A 46 -2.38 10.56 -18.32
N ARG A 47 -2.76 9.40 -17.75
CA ARG A 47 -3.99 8.70 -18.15
C ARG A 47 -5.08 8.61 -17.10
N HIS A 48 -4.78 8.57 -15.80
CA HIS A 48 -5.79 8.28 -14.75
C HIS A 48 -5.73 9.17 -13.50
N ASP A 49 -4.82 10.15 -13.44
CA ASP A 49 -4.65 11.08 -12.31
C ASP A 49 -4.45 10.34 -10.96
N VAL A 50 -4.31 11.09 -9.86
CA VAL A 50 -4.10 10.53 -8.51
C VAL A 50 -5.28 9.65 -8.06
N THR A 51 -6.49 9.99 -8.52
CA THR A 51 -7.74 9.31 -8.13
C THR A 51 -7.81 7.85 -8.61
N GLY A 52 -7.36 7.56 -9.83
CA GLY A 52 -7.37 6.19 -10.37
C GLY A 52 -6.41 5.27 -9.61
N MET A 53 -5.24 5.80 -9.20
CA MET A 53 -4.25 5.06 -8.43
C MET A 53 -4.74 4.72 -7.03
N VAL A 54 -5.41 5.66 -6.37
CA VAL A 54 -6.04 5.43 -5.05
C VAL A 54 -7.11 4.34 -5.14
N MET A 55 -8.01 4.40 -6.13
CA MET A 55 -9.05 3.39 -6.32
C MET A 55 -8.48 1.99 -6.57
N LEU A 56 -7.45 1.86 -7.41
CA LEU A 56 -6.78 0.59 -7.66
C LEU A 56 -6.18 0.00 -6.38
N LYS A 57 -5.60 0.86 -5.54
CA LYS A 57 -4.99 0.48 -4.26
C LYS A 57 -6.05 -0.04 -3.29
N PHE A 58 -7.16 0.68 -3.14
CA PHE A 58 -8.31 0.22 -2.34
C PHE A 58 -8.90 -1.09 -2.85
N ALA A 59 -9.05 -1.24 -4.17
CA ALA A 59 -9.52 -2.48 -4.77
C ALA A 59 -8.58 -3.66 -4.46
N THR A 60 -7.27 -3.44 -4.54
CA THR A 60 -6.25 -4.45 -4.21
C THR A 60 -6.32 -4.83 -2.73
N VAL A 61 -6.48 -3.85 -1.83
CA VAL A 61 -6.63 -4.09 -0.38
C VAL A 61 -7.84 -4.97 -0.09
N LEU A 62 -9.00 -4.62 -0.66
CA LEU A 62 -10.23 -5.39 -0.51
C LEU A 62 -10.09 -6.79 -1.09
N PHE A 63 -9.53 -6.92 -2.29
CA PHE A 63 -9.30 -8.20 -2.95
C PHE A 63 -8.44 -9.14 -2.09
N VAL A 64 -7.34 -8.63 -1.54
CA VAL A 64 -6.45 -9.43 -0.67
C VAL A 64 -7.15 -9.85 0.62
N LEU A 65 -7.92 -8.96 1.25
CA LEU A 65 -8.70 -9.31 2.45
C LEU A 65 -9.73 -10.40 2.14
N CYS A 66 -10.48 -10.25 1.05
CA CYS A 66 -11.44 -11.26 0.60
C CYS A 66 -10.74 -12.60 0.26
N ALA A 67 -9.58 -12.57 -0.38
CA ALA A 67 -8.79 -13.77 -0.66
C ALA A 67 -8.30 -14.45 0.63
N CYS A 68 -7.81 -13.68 1.61
CA CYS A 68 -7.40 -14.21 2.91
C CYS A 68 -8.56 -14.85 3.66
N GLU A 69 -9.75 -14.23 3.66
CA GLU A 69 -10.96 -14.81 4.25
C GLU A 69 -11.40 -16.09 3.52
N ARG A 70 -11.45 -16.07 2.19
CA ARG A 70 -11.90 -17.21 1.38
C ARG A 70 -10.98 -18.41 1.52
N ILE A 71 -9.66 -18.18 1.45
CA ILE A 71 -8.64 -19.23 1.56
C ILE A 71 -8.45 -19.68 3.00
N GLY A 72 -8.46 -18.75 3.96
CA GLY A 72 -8.33 -19.04 5.39
C GLY A 72 -9.49 -19.86 5.92
N TYR A 73 -10.70 -19.68 5.37
CA TYR A 73 -11.86 -20.51 5.71
C TYR A 73 -11.64 -22.00 5.41
N GLU A 74 -10.91 -22.32 4.34
CA GLU A 74 -10.61 -23.70 3.95
C GLU A 74 -9.27 -24.20 4.53
N LYS A 75 -8.27 -23.33 4.61
CA LYS A 75 -6.89 -23.65 5.04
C LYS A 75 -6.27 -22.49 5.83
N ASP A 76 -6.47 -22.50 7.14
CA ASP A 76 -6.01 -21.42 8.03
C ASP A 76 -4.50 -21.11 7.90
N ASN A 77 -3.65 -22.15 7.85
CA ASN A 77 -2.20 -21.97 7.71
C ASN A 77 -1.81 -21.22 6.43
N VAL A 78 -2.53 -21.44 5.32
CA VAL A 78 -2.26 -20.78 4.04
C VAL A 78 -2.78 -19.34 4.06
N GLY A 79 -4.00 -19.13 4.58
CA GLY A 79 -4.57 -17.79 4.74
C GLY A 79 -3.71 -16.89 5.63
N ARG A 80 -3.15 -17.44 6.71
CA ARG A 80 -2.26 -16.69 7.60
C ARG A 80 -0.93 -16.32 6.96
N ARG A 81 -0.34 -17.22 6.15
CA ARG A 81 0.87 -16.91 5.38
C ARG A 81 0.57 -15.84 4.33
N LEU A 82 -0.55 -15.95 3.62
CA LEU A 82 -0.97 -14.95 2.63
C LEU A 82 -1.15 -13.57 3.27
N ALA A 83 -1.86 -13.49 4.40
CA ALA A 83 -2.04 -12.24 5.14
C ALA A 83 -0.70 -11.65 5.62
N THR A 84 0.24 -12.50 6.06
CA THR A 84 1.59 -12.06 6.47
C THR A 84 2.38 -11.51 5.28
N PHE A 85 2.37 -12.21 4.14
CA PHE A 85 3.03 -11.73 2.93
C PHE A 85 2.42 -10.43 2.42
N ALA A 86 1.10 -10.29 2.50
CA ALA A 86 0.39 -9.07 2.11
C ALA A 86 0.85 -7.85 2.92
N VAL A 87 1.05 -8.03 4.23
CA VAL A 87 1.64 -7.00 5.11
C VAL A 87 3.07 -6.67 4.67
N LEU A 88 3.92 -7.68 4.45
CA LEU A 88 5.31 -7.48 4.05
C LEU A 88 5.45 -6.75 2.70
N ILE A 89 4.61 -7.11 1.72
CA ILE A 89 4.60 -6.47 0.40
C ILE A 89 4.17 -5.01 0.52
N ASN A 90 3.20 -4.67 1.38
CA ASN A 90 2.80 -3.28 1.61
C ASN A 90 3.87 -2.44 2.32
N CYS A 91 4.86 -3.05 2.99
CA CYS A 91 5.99 -2.30 3.53
C CYS A 91 6.88 -1.71 2.42
N VAL A 92 6.99 -2.37 1.27
CA VAL A 92 7.86 -1.95 0.17
C VAL A 92 7.54 -0.53 -0.33
N PRO A 93 6.31 -0.22 -0.76
CA PRO A 93 5.99 1.12 -1.26
C PRO A 93 6.03 2.18 -0.16
N VAL A 94 5.71 1.84 1.10
CA VAL A 94 5.91 2.74 2.26
C VAL A 94 7.39 3.12 2.42
N VAL A 95 8.29 2.13 2.42
CA VAL A 95 9.74 2.37 2.54
C VAL A 95 10.26 3.17 1.35
N MET A 96 9.83 2.84 0.15
CA MET A 96 10.21 3.58 -1.07
C MET A 96 9.77 5.05 -0.97
N ALA A 97 8.52 5.33 -0.63
CA ALA A 97 8.03 6.69 -0.50
C ALA A 97 8.73 7.47 0.62
N VAL A 98 8.96 6.86 1.78
CA VAL A 98 9.74 7.47 2.87
C VAL A 98 11.17 7.77 2.42
N SER A 99 11.82 6.84 1.70
CA SER A 99 13.17 7.04 1.18
C SER A 99 13.24 8.18 0.17
N GLN A 100 12.26 8.28 -0.73
CA GLN A 100 12.17 9.36 -1.71
C GLN A 100 11.98 10.72 -1.02
N LEU A 101 11.09 10.81 -0.02
CA LEU A 101 10.90 12.02 0.77
C LEU A 101 12.16 12.40 1.55
N GLY A 102 12.85 11.42 2.15
CA GLY A 102 14.09 11.63 2.89
C GLY A 102 15.25 12.08 2.01
N VAL A 103 15.39 11.53 0.81
CA VAL A 103 16.45 11.91 -0.14
C VAL A 103 16.18 13.29 -0.74
N TYR A 104 14.93 13.60 -1.09
CA TYR A 104 14.57 14.84 -1.78
C TYR A 104 14.41 16.04 -0.84
N TYR A 105 14.03 15.83 0.43
CA TYR A 105 13.76 16.90 1.40
C TYR A 105 14.51 16.78 2.74
N GLY A 106 15.22 15.68 2.97
CA GLY A 106 16.06 15.52 4.16
C GLY A 106 17.27 16.44 4.16
N PRO A 107 18.01 16.54 5.28
CA PRO A 107 19.17 17.43 5.41
C PRO A 107 20.27 17.22 4.34
N PHE A 108 20.29 16.06 3.66
CA PHE A 108 21.18 15.78 2.53
C PHE A 108 20.84 16.54 1.24
N ALA A 109 19.58 16.94 1.03
CA ALA A 109 19.16 17.73 -0.14
C ALA A 109 19.55 19.21 -0.02
N ARG A 110 19.76 19.71 1.20
CA ARG A 110 20.17 21.10 1.47
C ARG A 110 21.69 21.34 1.40
N ALA A 111 22.45 20.36 0.90
CA ALA A 111 23.91 20.41 0.82
C ALA A 111 24.45 20.71 -0.59
N TRP A 112 23.59 21.00 -1.57
CA TRP A 112 23.95 21.41 -2.93
C TRP A 112 23.19 22.66 -3.34
#